data_AF-A0A822J135-F1
#
_entry.id   AF-A0A822J135-F1
#
_cell.length_a   1.000
_cell.length_b   1.000
_cell.length_c   1.000
_cell.angle_alpha   90.00
_cell.angle_beta   90.00
_cell.angle_gamma   90.00
#
_symmetry.space_group_name_H-M   'P 1'
#
loop_
_entity.id
_entity.type
_entity.pdbx_description
1 polymer ?
#
loop_
_entity_poly.entity_id
_entity_poly.type
_entity_poly.pdbx_seq_one_letter_code
_entity_poly.pdbx_strand_id
1 'polypeptide(L)'
;MSNYGEELAYWYLRLNGFFPITNFVFHSLKKKDETCYNADADILAIRPPNVIEVIKEGEVGLDDKIISGDEKSRCVFVYCEVKTGEYKVDDKFFPTERIKYVFKRFGLDPNVVTEDSQILIGNRTFKKILIANELKRNADKKATFIPLESTIEFIRGRFESYYEDKYPSRMFFNSSLIQQFINEANNKKIKME
;
A
#
# COMPACT_ATOMS: atom_id res chain seq x y z
N MET A 1 -16.44 -3.32 4.55
CA MET A 1 -16.45 -3.08 3.10
C MET A 1 -15.42 -1.99 2.85
N SER A 2 -14.41 -2.25 2.04
CA SER A 2 -13.34 -1.28 1.76
C SER A 2 -13.91 -0.10 0.96
N ASN A 3 -13.51 1.13 1.27
CA ASN A 3 -13.86 2.25 0.39
C ASN A 3 -13.00 2.25 -0.89
N TYR A 4 -13.37 3.09 -1.86
CA TYR A 4 -12.69 3.21 -3.15
C TYR A 4 -11.17 3.42 -3.05
N GLY A 5 -10.73 4.30 -2.16
CA GLY A 5 -9.30 4.58 -2.00
C GLY A 5 -8.54 3.41 -1.40
N GLU A 6 -9.09 2.80 -0.35
CA GLU A 6 -8.51 1.62 0.28
C GLU A 6 -8.44 0.43 -0.68
N GLU A 7 -9.44 0.27 -1.55
CA GLU A 7 -9.44 -0.78 -2.57
C GLU A 7 -8.32 -0.56 -3.60
N LEU A 8 -8.13 0.69 -4.07
CA LEU A 8 -7.02 1.04 -4.95
C LEU A 8 -5.66 0.83 -4.25
N ALA A 9 -5.51 1.29 -3.02
CA ALA A 9 -4.30 1.11 -2.23
C ALA A 9 -3.97 -0.38 -2.01
N TYR A 10 -5.00 -1.20 -1.71
CA TYR A 10 -4.86 -2.65 -1.58
C TYR A 10 -4.31 -3.27 -2.86
N TRP A 11 -4.89 -2.96 -4.02
CA TRP A 11 -4.47 -3.53 -5.29
C TRP A 11 -3.13 -3.01 -5.76
N TYR A 12 -2.84 -1.73 -5.54
CA TYR A 12 -1.53 -1.15 -5.78
C TYR A 12 -0.44 -1.91 -5.01
N LEU A 13 -0.64 -2.14 -3.71
CA LEU A 13 0.28 -2.93 -2.89
C LEU A 13 0.35 -4.40 -3.38
N ARG A 14 -0.79 -5.03 -3.64
CA ARG A 14 -0.86 -6.44 -4.03
C ARG A 14 -0.15 -6.72 -5.36
N LEU A 15 -0.28 -5.83 -6.33
CA LEU A 15 0.39 -5.90 -7.63
C LEU A 15 1.89 -5.57 -7.55
N ASN A 16 2.33 -4.94 -6.47
CA ASN A 16 3.73 -4.76 -6.11
C ASN A 16 4.31 -5.91 -5.25
N GLY A 17 3.59 -7.02 -5.14
CA GLY A 17 4.05 -8.23 -4.46
C GLY A 17 3.87 -8.24 -2.94
N PHE A 18 3.10 -7.28 -2.39
CA PHE A 18 2.77 -7.27 -0.98
C PHE A 18 1.60 -8.22 -0.65
N PHE A 19 1.56 -8.68 0.59
CA PHE A 19 0.43 -9.35 1.24
C PHE A 19 -0.26 -8.36 2.20
N PRO A 20 -1.27 -7.62 1.74
CA PRO A 20 -2.00 -6.64 2.54
C PRO A 20 -3.04 -7.27 3.47
N ILE A 21 -3.19 -6.66 4.65
CA ILE A 21 -4.27 -6.84 5.63
C ILE A 21 -4.96 -5.48 5.75
N THR A 22 -6.27 -5.43 5.55
CA THR A 22 -7.07 -4.20 5.63
C THR A 22 -7.82 -4.10 6.96
N ASN A 23 -8.24 -2.89 7.33
CA ASN A 23 -9.06 -2.62 8.52
C ASN A 23 -8.45 -3.19 9.80
N PHE A 24 -7.13 -3.01 9.98
CA PHE A 24 -6.42 -3.60 11.11
C PHE A 24 -6.70 -2.80 12.39
N VAL A 25 -7.43 -3.40 13.33
CA VAL A 25 -7.83 -2.73 14.58
C VAL A 25 -6.70 -2.72 15.61
N PHE A 26 -6.41 -1.53 16.13
CA PHE A 26 -5.56 -1.30 17.29
C PHE A 26 -6.34 -1.49 18.59
N HIS A 27 -6.03 -2.56 19.33
CA HIS A 27 -6.63 -2.78 20.65
C HIS A 27 -5.87 -2.04 21.75
N SER A 28 -6.61 -1.32 22.59
CA SER A 28 -6.12 -0.78 23.89
C SER A 28 -4.90 0.14 23.79
N LEU A 29 -4.90 1.09 22.85
CA LEU A 29 -3.95 2.21 22.88
C LEU A 29 -4.30 3.11 24.09
N LYS A 30 -3.63 2.92 25.22
CA LYS A 30 -3.84 3.74 26.42
C LYS A 30 -3.30 5.16 26.17
N LYS A 31 -4.16 6.18 26.28
CA LYS A 31 -3.69 7.54 26.60
C LYS A 31 -3.39 7.62 28.11
N LYS A 32 -2.52 8.57 28.47
CA LYS A 32 -2.15 8.86 29.87
C LYS A 32 -3.37 9.20 30.74
N ASP A 33 -4.45 9.71 30.15
CA ASP A 33 -5.71 10.00 30.82
C ASP A 33 -6.86 9.22 30.13
N GLU A 34 -7.25 8.13 30.80
CA GLU A 34 -8.52 7.40 30.75
C GLU A 34 -9.43 7.58 29.52
N THR A 35 -9.14 6.83 28.46
CA THR A 35 -10.15 6.21 27.56
C THR A 35 -9.40 5.30 26.58
N CYS A 36 -9.79 4.03 26.51
CA CYS A 36 -9.33 3.12 25.45
C CYS A 36 -10.07 3.51 24.17
N TYR A 37 -9.39 4.17 23.24
CA TYR A 37 -9.94 4.36 21.91
C TYR A 37 -9.47 3.23 21.01
N ASN A 38 -10.44 2.54 20.40
CA ASN A 38 -10.16 1.72 19.23
C ASN A 38 -9.83 2.67 18.08
N ALA A 39 -8.70 2.41 17.44
CA ALA A 39 -8.32 3.02 16.19
C ALA A 39 -8.01 1.89 15.21
N ASP A 40 -7.86 2.22 13.95
CA ASP A 40 -7.52 1.28 12.90
C ASP A 40 -6.40 1.82 12.02
N ALA A 41 -5.72 0.89 11.36
CA ALA A 41 -4.87 1.15 10.21
C ALA A 41 -5.61 0.71 8.96
N ASP A 42 -5.64 1.59 7.96
CA ASP A 42 -6.29 1.33 6.68
C ASP A 42 -5.71 0.05 6.06
N ILE A 43 -4.37 -0.01 5.89
CA ILE A 43 -3.68 -1.20 5.38
C ILE A 43 -2.32 -1.42 6.07
N LEU A 44 -2.09 -2.66 6.52
CA LEU A 44 -0.78 -3.18 6.87
C LEU A 44 -0.34 -4.21 5.84
N ALA A 45 0.91 -4.18 5.36
CA ALA A 45 1.34 -5.12 4.34
C ALA A 45 2.79 -5.60 4.53
N ILE A 46 3.07 -6.81 4.05
CA ILE A 46 4.40 -7.41 4.05
C ILE A 46 4.75 -7.85 2.64
N ARG A 47 5.94 -7.51 2.17
CA ARG A 47 6.55 -8.07 0.96
C ARG A 47 7.78 -8.88 1.35
N PRO A 48 7.75 -10.22 1.21
CA PRO A 48 8.93 -11.05 1.37
C PRO A 48 10.06 -10.67 0.38
N PRO A 49 11.33 -11.00 0.70
CA PRO A 49 12.44 -10.75 -0.21
C PRO A 49 12.27 -11.54 -1.52
N ASN A 50 12.80 -10.99 -2.60
CA ASN A 50 12.87 -11.64 -3.93
C ASN A 50 11.51 -12.00 -4.55
N VAL A 51 10.42 -11.37 -4.10
CA VAL A 51 9.10 -11.57 -4.72
C VAL A 51 9.06 -10.91 -6.09
N ILE A 52 8.81 -11.72 -7.11
CA ILE A 52 8.60 -11.29 -8.48
C ILE A 52 7.35 -12.00 -8.99
N GLU A 53 6.46 -11.24 -9.63
CA GLU A 53 5.34 -11.83 -10.34
C GLU A 53 5.82 -12.28 -11.73
N VAL A 54 5.56 -13.54 -12.07
CA VAL A 54 5.92 -14.13 -13.37
C VAL A 54 4.65 -14.42 -14.15
N ILE A 55 4.61 -13.97 -15.39
CA ILE A 55 3.55 -14.22 -16.38
C ILE A 55 4.16 -14.91 -17.61
N LYS A 56 3.35 -15.19 -18.65
CA LYS A 56 3.86 -15.90 -19.84
C LYS A 56 4.99 -15.15 -20.54
N GLU A 57 4.89 -13.83 -20.57
CA GLU A 57 5.83 -12.92 -21.24
C GLU A 57 7.09 -12.63 -20.41
N GLY A 58 7.17 -13.13 -19.17
CA GLY A 58 8.33 -12.99 -18.29
C GLY A 58 8.00 -12.35 -16.93
N GLU A 59 8.97 -11.63 -16.39
CA GLU A 59 8.86 -10.98 -15.08
C GLU A 59 8.10 -9.65 -15.18
N VAL A 60 7.21 -9.41 -14.22
CA VAL A 60 6.41 -8.19 -14.16
C VAL A 60 7.12 -7.13 -13.30
N GLY A 61 7.26 -5.92 -13.86
CA GLY A 61 7.92 -4.80 -13.20
C GLY A 61 7.18 -4.28 -11.96
N LEU A 62 7.94 -3.89 -10.93
CA LEU A 62 7.44 -3.22 -9.72
C LEU A 62 7.41 -1.69 -9.92
N ASP A 63 6.63 -0.98 -9.11
CA ASP A 63 6.70 0.48 -9.03
C ASP A 63 7.87 0.91 -8.14
N ASP A 64 8.81 1.66 -8.72
CA ASP A 64 9.98 2.17 -8.01
C ASP A 64 9.62 3.21 -6.92
N LYS A 65 8.40 3.78 -6.95
CA LYS A 65 7.88 4.65 -5.88
C LYS A 65 7.74 3.91 -4.55
N ILE A 66 7.52 2.59 -4.58
CA ILE A 66 7.34 1.79 -3.36
C ILE A 66 8.48 0.81 -3.08
N ILE A 67 9.12 0.24 -4.10
CA ILE A 67 10.24 -0.68 -3.95
C ILE A 67 11.35 -0.25 -4.91
N SER A 68 12.49 0.20 -4.39
CA SER A 68 13.61 0.64 -5.22
C SER A 68 14.91 -0.07 -4.86
N GLY A 69 15.81 -0.16 -5.86
CA GLY A 69 17.18 -0.64 -5.68
C GLY A 69 17.29 -1.98 -4.93
N ASP A 70 18.02 -1.96 -3.82
CA ASP A 70 18.34 -3.14 -3.01
C ASP A 70 17.14 -3.67 -2.19
N GLU A 71 16.06 -2.91 -2.05
CA GLU A 71 14.85 -3.31 -1.31
C GLU A 71 14.15 -4.51 -1.95
N LYS A 72 14.39 -4.78 -3.25
CA LYS A 72 13.89 -5.97 -3.95
C LYS A 72 14.33 -7.26 -3.24
N SER A 73 15.51 -7.24 -2.62
CA SER A 73 16.13 -8.35 -1.88
C SER A 73 15.83 -8.37 -0.36
N ARG A 74 15.05 -7.39 0.13
CA ARG A 74 14.70 -7.24 1.56
C ARG A 74 13.27 -7.65 1.83
N CYS A 75 12.99 -7.97 3.09
CA CYS A 75 11.62 -8.03 3.58
C CYS A 75 11.13 -6.60 3.86
N VAL A 76 10.02 -6.19 3.25
CA VAL A 76 9.48 -4.84 3.38
C VAL A 76 8.13 -4.85 4.09
N PHE A 77 8.04 -4.11 5.18
CA PHE A 77 6.83 -3.89 5.97
C PHE A 77 6.26 -2.53 5.65
N VAL A 78 4.94 -2.44 5.45
CA VAL A 78 4.24 -1.21 5.13
C VAL A 78 3.15 -0.97 6.15
N TYR A 79 3.13 0.24 6.71
CA TYR A 79 1.96 0.84 7.33
C TYR A 79 1.44 1.92 6.39
N CYS A 80 0.29 1.67 5.76
CA CYS A 80 -0.32 2.56 4.79
C CYS A 80 -1.58 3.20 5.37
N GLU A 81 -1.70 4.52 5.19
CA GLU A 81 -2.90 5.31 5.44
C GLU A 81 -3.38 5.87 4.10
N VAL A 82 -4.70 5.91 3.90
CA VAL A 82 -5.36 6.33 2.68
C VAL A 82 -6.29 7.50 2.98
N LYS A 83 -6.22 8.56 2.18
CA LYS A 83 -7.08 9.75 2.34
C LYS A 83 -7.57 10.25 0.97
N THR A 84 -8.84 9.97 0.67
CA THR A 84 -9.50 10.37 -0.58
C THR A 84 -10.35 11.64 -0.43
N GLY A 85 -10.86 11.90 0.77
CA GLY A 85 -11.60 13.12 1.10
C GLY A 85 -10.69 14.25 1.60
N GLU A 86 -11.32 15.38 1.91
CA GLU A 86 -10.62 16.49 2.58
C GLU A 86 -10.12 16.07 3.95
N TYR A 87 -8.87 16.44 4.26
CA TYR A 87 -8.25 16.21 5.55
C TYR A 87 -7.46 17.44 6.00
N LYS A 88 -7.34 17.62 7.32
CA LYS A 88 -6.77 18.83 7.91
C LYS A 88 -5.25 18.77 7.94
N VAL A 89 -4.62 19.94 7.90
CA VAL A 89 -3.16 20.06 8.04
C VAL A 89 -2.67 19.47 9.38
N ASP A 90 -3.49 19.59 10.44
CA ASP A 90 -3.16 19.12 11.78
C ASP A 90 -3.46 17.63 12.02
N ASP A 91 -3.94 16.91 11.00
CA ASP A 91 -4.19 15.48 11.13
C ASP A 91 -2.86 14.75 11.38
N LYS A 92 -2.79 14.09 12.54
CA LYS A 92 -1.59 13.37 12.96
C LYS A 92 -1.55 12.01 12.27
N PHE A 93 -0.99 11.98 11.08
CA PHE A 93 -0.64 10.74 10.39
C PHE A 93 0.46 10.01 11.17
N PHE A 94 0.32 8.69 11.32
CA PHE A 94 1.32 7.82 11.94
C PHE A 94 1.80 8.29 13.32
N PRO A 95 0.92 8.45 14.32
CA PRO A 95 1.37 8.77 15.68
C PRO A 95 2.28 7.65 16.20
N THR A 96 3.35 8.03 16.92
CA THR A 96 4.42 7.12 17.37
C THR A 96 3.89 5.87 18.08
N GLU A 97 2.83 6.00 18.88
CA GLU A 97 2.24 4.85 19.59
C GLU A 97 1.56 3.85 18.65
N ARG A 98 0.94 4.30 17.54
CA ARG A 98 0.42 3.40 16.50
C ARG A 98 1.57 2.73 15.77
N ILE A 99 2.63 3.48 15.43
CA ILE A 99 3.82 2.90 14.77
C ILE A 99 4.43 1.80 15.66
N LYS A 100 4.67 2.05 16.95
CA LYS A 100 5.16 1.05 17.90
C LYS A 100 4.24 -0.17 17.98
N TYR A 101 2.93 0.03 17.94
CA TYR A 101 1.97 -1.07 17.92
C TYR A 101 2.14 -1.92 16.64
N VAL A 102 2.14 -1.28 15.48
CA VAL A 102 2.35 -1.95 14.19
C VAL A 102 3.69 -2.70 14.15
N PHE A 103 4.77 -2.11 14.67
CA PHE A 103 6.07 -2.76 14.81
C PHE A 103 5.97 -4.09 15.55
N LYS A 104 5.33 -4.09 16.72
CA LYS A 104 5.10 -5.32 17.49
C LYS A 104 4.29 -6.35 16.71
N ARG A 105 3.29 -5.92 15.94
CA ARG A 105 2.47 -6.81 15.10
C ARG A 105 3.27 -7.43 13.95
N PHE A 106 4.25 -6.72 13.43
CA PHE A 106 5.22 -7.25 12.48
C PHE A 106 6.37 -8.05 13.11
N GLY A 107 6.42 -8.18 14.44
CA GLY A 107 7.50 -8.85 15.15
C GLY A 107 8.81 -8.06 15.14
N LEU A 108 8.73 -6.73 15.06
CA LEU A 108 9.87 -5.80 15.10
C LEU A 108 10.00 -5.17 16.51
N ASP A 109 11.22 -4.76 16.86
CA ASP A 109 11.48 -4.06 18.12
C ASP A 109 10.90 -2.64 18.09
N PRO A 110 9.91 -2.30 18.94
CA PRO A 110 9.33 -0.95 18.95
C PRO A 110 10.31 0.15 19.42
N ASN A 111 11.47 -0.19 20.00
CA ASN A 111 12.43 0.79 20.50
C ASN A 111 13.25 1.46 19.39
N VAL A 112 13.25 0.88 18.17
CA VAL A 112 13.96 1.45 17.00
C VAL A 112 13.06 2.37 16.15
N VAL A 113 11.82 2.62 16.60
CA VAL A 113 10.87 3.47 15.89
C VAL A 113 11.35 4.92 15.85
N THR A 114 11.37 5.50 14.65
CA THR A 114 11.67 6.91 14.40
C THR A 114 10.51 7.61 13.69
N GLU A 115 10.60 8.94 13.53
CA GLU A 115 9.63 9.72 12.75
C GLU A 115 9.88 9.61 11.23
N ASP A 116 10.97 9.00 10.78
CA ASP A 116 11.36 8.91 9.37
C ASP A 116 10.37 8.07 8.58
N SER A 117 10.07 8.45 7.34
CA SER A 117 9.17 7.70 6.44
C SER A 117 9.59 6.24 6.26
N GLN A 118 10.88 5.95 6.41
CA GLN A 118 11.48 4.63 6.24
C GLN A 118 12.49 4.32 7.34
N ILE A 119 12.49 3.08 7.82
CA ILE A 119 13.39 2.59 8.87
C ILE A 119 14.03 1.27 8.39
N LEU A 120 15.36 1.22 8.34
CA LEU A 120 16.12 0.02 7.99
C LEU A 120 16.53 -0.74 9.27
N ILE A 121 16.22 -2.04 9.33
CA ILE A 121 16.45 -2.91 10.48
C ILE A 121 17.10 -4.21 10.00
N GLY A 122 18.44 -4.22 9.90
CA GLY A 122 19.16 -5.34 9.29
C GLY A 122 18.74 -5.52 7.82
N ASN A 123 18.24 -6.72 7.46
CA ASN A 123 17.74 -7.01 6.11
C ASN A 123 16.22 -6.75 5.92
N ARG A 124 15.65 -5.88 6.75
CA ARG A 124 14.23 -5.54 6.75
C ARG A 124 14.05 -4.04 6.61
N THR A 125 13.06 -3.63 5.83
CA THR A 125 12.67 -2.22 5.71
C THR A 125 11.26 -2.04 6.24
N PHE A 126 11.03 -1.04 7.09
CA PHE A 126 9.70 -0.58 7.44
C PHE A 126 9.41 0.75 6.72
N LYS A 127 8.23 0.90 6.12
CA LYS A 127 7.79 2.11 5.42
C LYS A 127 6.44 2.58 5.94
N LYS A 128 6.31 3.90 6.10
CA LYS A 128 5.04 4.61 6.26
C LYS A 128 4.64 5.17 4.90
N ILE A 129 3.46 4.81 4.42
CA ILE A 129 2.98 5.23 3.11
C ILE A 129 1.68 6.00 3.28
N LEU A 130 1.62 7.20 2.73
CA LEU A 130 0.37 7.96 2.63
C LEU A 130 -0.09 7.95 1.17
N ILE A 131 -1.25 7.36 0.91
CA ILE A 131 -1.91 7.42 -0.40
C ILE A 131 -3.04 8.43 -0.33
N ALA A 132 -2.90 9.56 -1.03
CA ALA A 132 -3.91 10.61 -1.00
C ALA A 132 -3.97 11.43 -2.27
N ASN A 133 -5.05 12.21 -2.44
CA ASN A 133 -5.22 13.11 -3.59
C ASN A 133 -4.24 14.29 -3.56
N GLU A 134 -3.89 14.75 -2.37
CA GLU A 134 -2.98 15.86 -2.16
C GLU A 134 -2.07 15.57 -0.97
N LEU A 135 -0.90 16.19 -0.94
CA LEU A 135 0.03 16.12 0.18
C LEU A 135 -0.06 17.42 1.01
N LYS A 136 -0.47 17.30 2.26
CA LYS A 136 -0.38 18.42 3.21
C LYS A 136 1.02 18.46 3.84
N ARG A 137 1.55 19.68 4.08
CA ARG A 137 2.93 19.94 4.57
C ARG A 137 3.40 19.11 5.77
N ASN A 138 2.50 18.70 6.66
CA ASN A 138 2.86 17.93 7.86
C ASN A 138 3.13 16.44 7.56
N ALA A 139 2.57 15.90 6.48
CA ALA A 139 2.77 14.50 6.08
C ALA A 139 4.08 14.29 5.30
N ASP A 140 4.58 15.34 4.63
CA ASP A 140 5.75 15.34 3.74
C ASP A 140 7.01 14.71 4.35
N LYS A 141 7.20 14.84 5.68
CA LYS A 141 8.39 14.33 6.37
C LYS A 141 8.20 12.96 7.03
N LYS A 142 6.95 12.52 7.21
CA LYS A 142 6.62 11.38 8.08
C LYS A 142 6.25 10.12 7.31
N ALA A 143 5.97 10.24 6.02
CA ALA A 143 5.56 9.14 5.17
C ALA A 143 6.03 9.36 3.72
N THR A 144 6.26 8.28 3.01
CA THR A 144 6.36 8.31 1.55
C THR A 144 4.98 8.61 1.00
N PHE A 145 4.84 9.75 0.32
CA PHE A 145 3.60 10.13 -0.33
C PHE A 145 3.49 9.49 -1.71
N ILE A 146 2.35 8.87 -1.99
CA ILE A 146 1.99 8.35 -3.31
C ILE A 146 0.65 8.97 -3.70
N PRO A 147 0.58 9.78 -4.77
CA PRO A 147 -0.69 10.32 -5.24
C PRO A 147 -1.67 9.20 -5.57
N LEU A 148 -2.94 9.36 -5.20
CA LEU A 148 -3.98 8.39 -5.54
C LEU A 148 -4.04 8.16 -7.06
N GLU A 149 -3.95 9.22 -7.85
CA GLU A 149 -3.92 9.13 -9.32
C GLU A 149 -2.77 8.23 -9.81
N SER A 150 -1.57 8.37 -9.23
CA SER A 150 -0.45 7.50 -9.59
C SER A 150 -0.72 6.02 -9.30
N THR A 151 -1.50 5.70 -8.26
CA THR A 151 -1.89 4.31 -8.01
C THR A 151 -2.85 3.79 -9.07
N ILE A 152 -3.78 4.62 -9.53
CA ILE A 152 -4.74 4.30 -10.59
C ILE A 152 -4.00 4.09 -11.92
N GLU A 153 -3.13 5.03 -12.28
CA GLU A 153 -2.28 4.97 -13.49
C GLU A 153 -1.45 3.68 -13.50
N PHE A 154 -0.80 3.35 -12.38
CA PHE A 154 -0.03 2.12 -12.25
C PHE A 154 -0.89 0.87 -12.47
N ILE A 155 -2.04 0.78 -11.80
CA ILE A 155 -2.92 -0.40 -11.90
C ILE A 155 -3.45 -0.54 -13.34
N ARG A 156 -3.88 0.56 -13.97
CA ARG A 156 -4.35 0.56 -15.36
C ARG A 156 -3.23 0.15 -16.32
N GLY A 157 -2.07 0.79 -16.22
CA GLY A 157 -0.91 0.47 -17.04
C GLY A 157 -0.48 -0.98 -16.88
N ARG A 158 -0.59 -1.55 -15.66
CA ARG A 158 -0.33 -2.97 -15.40
C ARG A 158 -1.28 -3.89 -16.17
N PHE A 159 -2.58 -3.60 -16.18
CA PHE A 159 -3.53 -4.45 -16.90
C PHE A 159 -3.51 -4.24 -18.41
N GLU A 160 -3.12 -3.06 -18.88
CA GLU A 160 -2.88 -2.80 -20.30
C GLU A 160 -1.64 -3.53 -20.81
N SER A 161 -0.53 -3.47 -20.07
CA SER A 161 0.73 -4.09 -20.47
C SER A 161 0.68 -5.62 -20.52
N TYR A 162 -0.16 -6.24 -19.68
CA TYR A 162 -0.20 -7.69 -19.50
C TYR A 162 -1.62 -8.25 -19.70
N TYR A 163 -2.39 -7.64 -20.59
CA TYR A 163 -3.81 -7.95 -20.75
C TYR A 163 -4.08 -9.41 -21.13
N GLU A 164 -3.20 -10.06 -21.92
CA GLU A 164 -3.36 -11.45 -22.38
C GLU A 164 -3.42 -12.46 -21.23
N ASP A 165 -2.66 -12.21 -20.16
CA ASP A 165 -2.66 -13.05 -18.96
C ASP A 165 -3.71 -12.62 -17.94
N LYS A 166 -3.98 -11.31 -17.85
CA LYS A 166 -4.88 -10.73 -16.84
C LYS A 166 -6.35 -10.88 -17.19
N TYR A 167 -6.71 -10.74 -18.46
CA TYR A 167 -8.10 -10.78 -18.91
C TYR A 167 -8.77 -12.16 -18.70
N PRO A 168 -8.15 -13.30 -19.08
CA PRO A 168 -8.73 -14.61 -18.80
C PRO A 168 -8.92 -14.87 -17.30
N SER A 169 -8.05 -14.28 -16.48
CA SER A 169 -8.05 -14.44 -15.01
C SER A 169 -8.98 -13.46 -14.29
N ARG A 170 -9.64 -12.54 -15.01
CA ARG A 170 -10.41 -11.42 -14.44
C ARG A 170 -11.42 -11.85 -13.38
N MET A 171 -12.13 -12.97 -13.60
CA MET A 171 -13.16 -13.46 -12.67
C MET A 171 -12.61 -13.88 -11.30
N PHE A 172 -11.30 -14.10 -11.16
CA PHE A 172 -10.67 -14.47 -9.90
C PHE A 172 -10.25 -13.26 -9.05
N PHE A 173 -10.35 -12.04 -9.59
CA PHE A 173 -10.12 -10.82 -8.82
C PHE A 173 -11.37 -10.50 -8.00
N ASN A 174 -11.26 -10.52 -6.68
CA ASN A 174 -12.36 -10.24 -5.77
C ASN A 174 -12.61 -8.71 -5.60
N SER A 175 -12.76 -8.01 -6.72
CA SER A 175 -12.96 -6.57 -6.80
C SER A 175 -13.64 -6.22 -8.12
N SER A 176 -14.86 -5.67 -8.06
CA SER A 176 -15.56 -5.23 -9.26
C SER A 176 -14.82 -4.09 -9.96
N LEU A 177 -14.18 -3.18 -9.20
CA LEU A 177 -13.35 -2.10 -9.74
C LEU A 177 -12.19 -2.65 -10.58
N ILE A 178 -11.48 -3.65 -10.07
CA ILE A 178 -10.36 -4.25 -10.80
C ILE A 178 -10.83 -5.08 -11.99
N GLN A 179 -11.94 -5.81 -11.84
CA GLN A 179 -12.57 -6.50 -12.97
C GLN A 179 -12.94 -5.51 -14.08
N GLN A 180 -13.41 -4.31 -13.72
CA GLN A 180 -13.70 -3.25 -14.66
C GLN A 180 -12.42 -2.74 -15.35
N PHE A 181 -11.35 -2.42 -14.61
CA PHE A 181 -10.09 -1.96 -15.22
C PHE A 181 -9.48 -2.97 -16.19
N ILE A 182 -9.53 -4.27 -15.84
CA ILE A 182 -9.07 -5.33 -16.74
C ILE A 182 -9.95 -5.39 -18.01
N ASN A 183 -11.26 -5.19 -17.89
CA ASN A 183 -12.17 -5.16 -19.04
C ASN A 183 -11.93 -3.93 -19.93
N GLU A 184 -11.67 -2.77 -19.33
CA GLU A 184 -11.29 -1.54 -20.05
C GLU A 184 -10.02 -1.74 -20.87
N ALA A 185 -8.99 -2.38 -20.29
CA ALA A 185 -7.74 -2.70 -20.98
C ALA A 185 -7.98 -3.58 -22.23
N ASN A 186 -8.78 -4.64 -22.09
CA ASN A 186 -9.13 -5.52 -23.21
C ASN A 186 -9.91 -4.77 -24.31
N ASN A 187 -10.88 -3.93 -23.94
CA ASN A 187 -11.66 -3.15 -24.91
C ASN A 187 -10.80 -2.13 -25.67
N LYS A 188 -9.78 -1.54 -25.01
CA LYS A 188 -8.82 -0.67 -25.71
C LYS A 188 -8.02 -1.45 -26.75
N LYS A 189 -7.56 -2.66 -26.41
CA LYS A 189 -6.83 -3.53 -27.35
C LYS A 189 -7.67 -3.88 -28.58
N ILE A 190 -8.91 -4.32 -28.40
CA ILE A 190 -9.82 -4.65 -29.50
C ILE A 190 -10.04 -3.46 -30.46
N LYS A 191 -10.05 -2.23 -29.95
CA LYS A 191 -10.22 -1.02 -30.79
C LYS A 191 -8.98 -0.64 -31.60
N MET A 192 -7.81 -1.21 -31.27
CA MET A 192 -6.54 -0.93 -31.95
C MET A 192 -6.22 -1.97 -33.04
N GLU A 193 -7.00 -3.06 -33.12
CA GLU A 193 -6.93 -4.11 -34.13
C GLU A 193 -7.98 -3.89 -35.22
#